data_AF-A0A8C5A0T3-F1
#
_entry.id   AF-A0A8C5A0T3-F1
#
_cell.length_a   1.000
_cell.length_b   1.000
_cell.length_c   1.000
_cell.angle_alpha   90.00
_cell.angle_beta   90.00
_cell.angle_gamma   90.00
#
_symmetry.space_group_name_H-M   'P 1'
#
loop_
_entity.id
_entity.type
_entity.pdbx_description
1 polymer ?
#
loop_
_entity_poly.entity_id
_entity_poly.type
_entity_poly.pdbx_seq_one_letter_code
_entity_poly.pdbx_strand_id
1 'polypeptide(L)'
;MSEHEEHEDGDPLPECPPMVSRDLKSILVTSVLQLEEIDVGLYRGKNHWIPLSRRLFGGQIIGQALVAAAKSVGDHLYAHSLHCYFVRAGKIHCSAAKR
;
A
#
# COMPACT_ATOMS: atom_id res chain seq x y z
N MET A 1 34.34 -31.52 -8.28
CA MET A 1 33.05 -31.57 -7.59
C MET A 1 33.12 -30.47 -6.54
N SER A 2 33.06 -29.16 -6.80
CA SER A 2 32.04 -28.37 -7.54
C SER A 2 30.65 -28.90 -7.19
N GLU A 3 29.86 -28.24 -6.34
CA GLU A 3 29.18 -26.92 -6.50
C GLU A 3 29.00 -26.25 -5.10
N HIS A 4 29.17 -24.93 -4.92
CA HIS A 4 28.13 -23.88 -5.06
C HIS A 4 26.87 -24.19 -4.22
N GLU A 5 26.26 -23.32 -3.41
CA GLU A 5 26.20 -21.86 -3.38
C GLU A 5 25.53 -21.39 -2.07
N GLU A 6 25.60 -20.09 -1.87
CA GLU A 6 25.17 -19.23 -0.78
C GLU A 6 23.71 -19.42 -0.29
N HIS A 7 23.44 -19.07 0.97
CA HIS A 7 22.14 -18.51 1.33
C HIS A 7 22.33 -17.40 2.36
N GLU A 8 22.35 -16.19 1.83
CA GLU A 8 22.25 -14.91 2.52
C GLU A 8 21.28 -15.00 3.71
N ASP A 9 21.77 -14.66 4.90
CA ASP A 9 20.97 -14.38 6.10
C ASP A 9 20.08 -13.15 5.81
N GLY A 10 18.98 -13.41 5.13
CA GLY A 10 17.99 -12.42 4.75
C GLY A 10 17.43 -11.74 5.99
N ASP A 11 17.47 -10.41 5.96
CA ASP A 11 16.92 -9.52 6.97
C ASP A 11 15.57 -10.04 7.53
N PRO A 12 15.35 -9.99 8.85
CA PRO A 12 14.10 -10.43 9.44
C PRO A 12 12.94 -9.61 8.85
N LEU A 13 11.96 -10.34 8.30
CA LEU A 13 10.73 -9.80 7.75
C LEU A 13 10.05 -8.87 8.76
N PRO A 14 9.38 -7.79 8.31
CA PRO A 14 8.70 -6.88 9.22
C PRO A 14 7.57 -7.62 9.95
N GLU A 15 7.79 -7.86 11.24
CA GLU A 15 6.77 -8.37 12.15
C GLU A 15 5.55 -7.44 12.09
N CYS A 16 4.36 -8.02 11.89
CA CYS A 16 3.12 -7.26 11.96
C CYS A 16 3.02 -6.63 13.34
N PRO A 17 3.05 -5.28 13.45
CA PRO A 17 3.04 -4.64 14.75
C PRO A 17 1.74 -4.99 15.48
N PRO A 18 1.79 -5.23 16.81
CA PRO A 18 0.59 -5.45 17.60
C PRO A 18 -0.33 -4.24 17.41
N MET A 19 -1.60 -4.51 17.10
CA MET A 19 -2.60 -3.47 16.84
C MET A 19 -2.85 -2.67 18.11
N VAL A 20 -2.08 -1.61 18.32
CA VAL A 20 -2.23 -0.67 19.43
C VAL A 20 -3.53 0.11 19.24
N SER A 21 -4.40 0.00 20.25
CA SER A 21 -5.64 0.76 20.41
C SER A 21 -5.40 2.28 20.40
N ARG A 22 -5.34 2.87 19.20
CA ARG A 22 -5.61 4.28 18.94
C ARG A 22 -6.76 4.34 17.94
N ASP A 23 -7.54 5.42 18.00
CA ASP A 23 -8.76 5.64 17.23
C ASP A 23 -8.70 5.00 15.83
N LEU A 24 -9.43 3.89 15.65
CA LEU A 24 -9.37 3.06 14.44
C LEU A 24 -9.66 3.88 13.19
N LYS A 25 -10.50 4.92 13.28
CA LYS A 25 -10.74 5.84 12.16
C LYS A 25 -9.46 6.60 11.78
N SER A 26 -8.76 7.13 12.76
CA SER A 26 -7.53 7.90 12.54
C SER A 26 -6.38 7.04 11.99
N ILE A 27 -6.21 5.81 12.51
CA ILE A 27 -5.20 4.86 12.02
C ILE A 27 -5.55 4.40 10.61
N LEU A 28 -6.81 4.03 10.35
CA LEU A 28 -7.20 3.54 9.03
C LEU A 28 -7.10 4.65 7.99
N VAL A 29 -7.56 5.86 8.26
CA VAL A 29 -7.49 6.95 7.28
C VAL A 29 -6.04 7.40 7.05
N THR A 30 -5.23 7.51 8.11
CA THR A 30 -3.86 8.05 7.98
C THR A 30 -2.88 6.99 7.50
N SER A 31 -2.90 5.79 8.09
CA SER A 31 -1.93 4.74 7.76
C SER A 31 -2.21 4.04 6.43
N VAL A 32 -3.47 3.97 6.00
CA VAL A 32 -3.81 3.33 4.70
C VAL A 32 -3.50 4.26 3.53
N LEU A 33 -3.62 5.58 3.72
CA LEU A 33 -3.29 6.57 2.68
C LEU A 33 -1.80 6.92 2.62
N GLN A 34 -0.98 6.37 3.51
CA GLN A 34 0.46 6.54 3.44
C GLN A 34 1.04 5.86 2.20
N LEU A 35 1.83 6.65 1.47
CA LEU A 35 2.54 6.25 0.28
C LEU A 35 4.03 6.47 0.48
N GLU A 36 4.80 5.46 0.10
CA GLU A 36 6.23 5.56 -0.13
C GLU A 36 6.48 6.11 -1.53
N GLU A 37 7.35 7.11 -1.65
CA GLU A 37 7.81 7.62 -2.93
C GLU A 37 9.04 6.82 -3.36
N ILE A 38 8.95 6.18 -4.53
CA ILE A 38 10.05 5.39 -5.10
C ILE A 38 10.87 6.27 -6.05
N ASP A 39 10.18 7.12 -6.82
CA ASP A 39 10.77 8.02 -7.81
C ASP A 39 9.79 9.17 -8.12
N VAL A 40 10.19 10.12 -8.96
CA VAL A 40 9.39 11.27 -9.40
C VAL A 40 8.09 10.79 -10.03
N GLY A 41 6.97 11.01 -9.34
CA GLY A 41 5.64 10.59 -9.78
C GLY A 41 5.36 9.09 -9.62
N LEU A 42 6.25 8.32 -8.97
CA LEU A 42 6.10 6.89 -8.72
C LEU A 42 5.95 6.62 -7.23
N TYR A 43 4.78 6.11 -6.84
CA TYR A 43 4.42 5.88 -5.43
C TYR A 43 3.98 4.44 -5.18
N ARG A 44 4.31 3.92 -3.99
CA ARG A 44 3.95 2.59 -3.51
C ARG A 44 3.05 2.66 -2.28
N GLY A 45 1.91 1.97 -2.33
CA GLY A 45 1.08 1.71 -1.15
C GLY A 45 1.72 0.63 -0.27
N LYS A 46 1.98 0.93 1.00
CA LYS A 46 2.52 -0.04 1.97
C LYS A 46 1.42 -0.83 2.68
N ASN A 47 0.34 -0.16 3.06
CA ASN A 47 -0.69 -0.73 3.91
C ASN A 47 -1.95 -1.03 3.10
N HIS A 48 -2.05 -2.26 2.60
CA HIS A 48 -3.28 -2.76 2.01
C HIS A 48 -4.19 -3.27 3.13
N TRP A 49 -5.36 -2.65 3.32
CA TRP A 49 -6.37 -3.30 4.15
C TRP A 49 -6.94 -4.46 3.33
N ILE A 50 -6.62 -5.69 3.75
CA ILE A 50 -7.05 -6.91 3.07
C ILE A 50 -8.27 -7.47 3.81
N PRO A 51 -9.50 -7.26 3.30
CA PRO A 51 -10.66 -7.98 3.83
C PRO A 51 -10.52 -9.48 3.55
N LEU A 52 -11.18 -10.29 4.37
CA LEU A 52 -11.29 -11.75 4.17
C LEU A 52 -11.75 -12.14 2.75
N SER A 53 -12.47 -11.24 2.06
CA SER A 53 -12.94 -11.39 0.68
C SER A 53 -11.85 -11.29 -0.40
N ARG A 54 -10.58 -11.05 -0.03
CA ARG A 54 -9.41 -10.93 -0.94
C ARG A 54 -9.56 -9.87 -2.05
N ARG A 55 -10.45 -8.90 -1.87
CA ARG A 55 -10.68 -7.79 -2.82
C ARG A 55 -10.22 -6.48 -2.21
N LEU A 56 -9.52 -5.66 -2.98
CA LEU A 56 -9.16 -4.32 -2.57
C LEU A 56 -10.38 -3.41 -2.59
N PHE A 57 -10.52 -2.58 -1.57
CA PHE A 57 -11.58 -1.58 -1.52
C PHE A 57 -11.24 -0.44 -2.48
N GLY A 58 -12.16 -0.14 -3.42
CA GLY A 58 -11.93 0.89 -4.44
C GLY A 58 -11.63 2.27 -3.86
N GLY A 59 -12.26 2.63 -2.74
CA GLY A 59 -12.01 3.91 -2.06
C GLY A 59 -10.59 4.06 -1.54
N GLN A 60 -9.95 2.96 -1.10
CA GLN A 60 -8.54 2.98 -0.71
C GLN A 60 -7.64 3.31 -1.92
N ILE A 61 -7.89 2.65 -3.05
CA ILE A 61 -7.09 2.84 -4.27
C ILE A 61 -7.22 4.28 -4.78
N ILE A 62 -8.44 4.79 -4.81
CA ILE A 62 -8.72 6.17 -5.24
C ILE A 62 -8.07 7.19 -4.28
N GLY A 63 -8.19 6.99 -2.97
CA GLY A 63 -7.59 7.88 -1.97
C GLY A 63 -6.07 7.93 -2.09
N GLN A 64 -5.42 6.77 -2.24
CA GLN A 64 -3.98 6.69 -2.50
C GLN A 64 -3.60 7.39 -3.81
N ALA A 65 -4.33 7.15 -4.90
CA ALA A 65 -4.07 7.83 -6.17
C ALA A 65 -4.18 9.37 -6.05
N LEU A 66 -5.14 9.86 -5.27
CA LEU A 66 -5.30 11.29 -5.02
C LEU A 66 -4.15 11.88 -4.19
N VAL A 67 -3.66 11.16 -3.17
CA VAL A 67 -2.49 11.59 -2.38
C VAL A 67 -1.23 11.64 -3.25
N ALA A 68 -1.02 10.64 -4.11
CA ALA A 68 0.08 10.65 -5.08
C ALA A 68 0.00 11.87 -6.02
N ALA A 69 -1.18 12.14 -6.57
CA ALA A 69 -1.40 13.31 -7.44
C ALA A 69 -1.14 14.63 -6.70
N ALA A 70 -1.62 14.77 -5.46
CA ALA A 70 -1.40 15.96 -4.64
C ALA A 70 0.09 16.19 -4.32
N LYS A 71 0.86 15.12 -4.08
CA LYS A 71 2.32 15.22 -3.87
C LYS A 71 3.11 15.63 -5.12
N SER A 72 2.57 15.37 -6.31
CA SER A 72 3.23 15.69 -7.58
C SER A 72 3.03 17.14 -8.04
N VAL A 73 2.20 17.92 -7.34
CA VAL A 73 1.87 19.31 -7.67
C VAL A 73 2.31 20.25 -6.53
N GLY A 74 2.40 21.55 -6.81
CA GLY A 74 2.79 22.53 -5.79
C GLY A 74 1.71 22.75 -4.72
N ASP A 75 2.14 23.18 -3.52
CA ASP A 75 1.33 23.28 -2.28
C ASP A 75 0.08 24.18 -2.35
N HIS A 76 -0.05 24.99 -3.40
CA HIS A 76 -1.19 25.88 -3.63
C HIS A 76 -2.24 25.33 -4.60
N LEU A 77 -2.06 24.08 -5.07
CA LEU A 77 -2.98 23.43 -5.99
C LEU A 77 -3.83 22.40 -5.24
N TYR A 78 -5.14 22.59 -5.27
CA TYR A 78 -6.10 21.71 -4.61
C TYR A 78 -6.96 20.96 -5.61
N ALA A 79 -7.24 19.69 -5.31
CA ALA A 79 -8.11 18.87 -6.15
C ALA A 79 -9.56 19.39 -6.10
N HIS A 80 -10.09 19.76 -7.27
CA HIS A 80 -11.47 20.24 -7.40
C HIS A 80 -12.44 19.15 -7.88
N SER A 81 -11.94 18.19 -8.65
CA SER A 81 -12.71 17.05 -9.14
C SER A 81 -11.77 15.88 -9.46
N LEU A 82 -12.31 14.66 -9.48
CA LEU A 82 -11.56 13.45 -9.79
C LEU A 82 -12.45 12.50 -10.60
N HIS A 83 -11.93 11.99 -11.70
CA HIS A 83 -12.55 10.93 -12.49
C HIS A 83 -11.67 9.69 -12.42
N CYS A 84 -12.26 8.56 -12.07
CA CYS A 84 -11.55 7.28 -11.97
C CYS A 84 -12.41 6.15 -12.55
N TYR A 85 -11.74 5.22 -13.22
CA TYR A 85 -12.36 4.02 -13.77
C TYR A 85 -11.60 2.79 -13.28
N PHE A 86 -12.33 1.79 -12.80
CA PHE A 86 -11.74 0.49 -12.45
C PHE A 86 -11.74 -0.41 -13.68
N VAL A 87 -10.58 -0.58 -14.30
CA VAL A 87 -10.43 -1.42 -15.49
C VAL A 87 -10.34 -2.91 -15.12
N ARG A 88 -9.75 -3.23 -13.97
CA ARG A 88 -9.54 -4.60 -13.50
C ARG A 88 -9.64 -4.67 -11.99
N ALA A 89 -10.07 -5.83 -11.48
CA ALA A 89 -9.98 -6.13 -10.06
C ALA A 89 -8.50 -6.20 -9.63
N GLY A 90 -8.19 -5.52 -8.51
CA GLY A 90 -6.86 -5.57 -7.91
C GLY A 90 -6.51 -6.98 -7.42
N LYS A 91 -5.27 -7.40 -7.68
CA LYS A 91 -4.74 -8.68 -7.17
C LYS A 91 -3.95 -8.42 -5.90
N ILE A 92 -4.29 -9.13 -4.83
CA ILE A 92 -3.54 -9.12 -3.58
C ILE A 92 -2.70 -10.39 -3.55
N HIS A 93 -1.38 -10.23 -3.66
CA HIS A 93 -0.44 -11.33 -3.44
C HIS A 93 -0.25 -11.49 -1.94
N CYS A 94 -1.13 -12.25 -1.29
CA CYS A 94 -0.96 -12.65 0.10
C CYS A 94 -0.25 -14.01 0.15
N SER A 95 1.01 -14.04 0.62
CA SER A 95 1.78 -15.29 0.80
C SER A 95 1.32 -16.12 2.01
N ALA A 96 0.41 -15.61 2.85
CA ALA A 96 -0.11 -16.29 4.03
C ALA A 96 -1.23 -17.31 3.72
N ALA A 97 -1.06 -18.10 2.65
CA ALA A 97 -1.95 -19.20 2.33
C ALA A 97 -1.14 -20.44 1.93
N LYS A 98 -0.22 -20.86 2.79
CA LYS A 98 0.22 -22.25 2.82
C LYS A 98 -0.44 -22.88 4.05
N ARG A 99 -1.47 -23.68 3.79
CA ARG A 99 -1.92 -24.70 4.75
C ARG A 99 -0.81 -25.74 4.90
#